data_AF-A0A2S2QJU6-F1
#
_entry.id   AF-A0A2S2QJU6-F1
#
_cell.length_a   1.000
_cell.length_b   1.000
_cell.length_c   1.000
_cell.angle_alpha   90.00
_cell.angle_beta   90.00
_cell.angle_gamma   90.00
#
_symmetry.space_group_name_H-M   'P 1'
#
loop_
_entity.id
_entity.type
_entity.pdbx_description
1 polymer ?
#
loop_
_entity_poly.entity_id
_entity_poly.type
_entity_poly.pdbx_seq_one_letter_code
_entity_poly.pdbx_strand_id
1 'polypeptide(L)'
;MEQHQAIIRSEYPKALYEYVHCSAHSLNLPIGYACQTHMIRNCIHTVRSIKSFFKKSAQRTNILKTHIKSYLPESNHDRLISMCETRWAQNHESIKRLHEMYISIINTLEELREVINNETSQKAHTFLATISKR
;
A
#
# COMPACT_ATOMS: atom_id res chain seq x y z
N MET A 1 12.74 -25.47 0.62
CA MET A 1 11.92 -25.77 -0.58
C MET A 1 12.72 -26.47 -1.68
N GLU A 2 14.02 -26.19 -1.85
CA GLU A 2 14.85 -26.83 -2.91
C GLU A 2 15.01 -28.34 -2.77
N GLN A 3 15.15 -28.87 -1.55
CA GLN A 3 15.33 -30.32 -1.33
C GLN A 3 14.10 -31.16 -1.74
N HIS A 4 12.89 -30.61 -1.61
CA HIS A 4 11.66 -31.33 -1.95
C HIS A 4 11.47 -31.41 -3.47
N GLN A 5 11.89 -30.38 -4.21
CA GLN A 5 11.87 -30.42 -5.67
C GLN A 5 12.86 -31.44 -6.22
N ALA A 6 14.05 -31.56 -5.61
CA ALA A 6 15.04 -32.55 -6.04
C ALA A 6 14.53 -34.00 -5.91
N ILE A 7 13.84 -34.32 -4.81
CA ILE A 7 13.27 -35.66 -4.57
C ILE A 7 12.14 -35.96 -5.57
N ILE A 8 11.21 -35.02 -5.77
CA ILE A 8 10.09 -35.18 -6.73
C ILE A 8 10.61 -35.35 -8.16
N ARG A 9 11.67 -34.62 -8.53
CA ARG A 9 12.34 -34.72 -9.84
C ARG A 9 13.04 -36.08 -10.05
N SER A 10 13.53 -36.70 -8.98
CA SER A 10 14.18 -38.02 -9.03
C SER A 10 13.18 -39.16 -9.17
N GLU A 11 12.05 -39.10 -8.47
CA GLU A 11 11.09 -40.21 -8.43
C GLU A 11 10.03 -40.16 -9.55
N TYR A 12 9.69 -38.97 -10.05
CA TYR A 12 8.60 -38.79 -11.02
C TYR A 12 8.99 -37.89 -12.20
N PRO A 13 9.84 -38.36 -13.13
CA PRO A 13 10.33 -37.55 -14.26
C PRO A 13 9.23 -37.07 -15.22
N LYS A 14 8.05 -37.71 -15.24
CA LYS A 14 6.88 -37.26 -16.02
C LYS A 14 6.13 -36.09 -15.38
N ALA A 15 6.25 -35.88 -14.07
CA ALA A 15 5.62 -34.76 -13.35
C ALA A 15 6.32 -33.42 -13.62
N LEU A 16 7.52 -33.44 -14.24
CA LEU A 16 8.26 -32.25 -14.66
C LEU A 16 7.47 -31.37 -15.67
N TYR A 17 6.62 -31.97 -16.50
CA TYR A 17 5.78 -31.23 -17.45
C TYR A 17 4.60 -30.53 -16.76
N GLU A 18 4.16 -31.01 -15.59
CA GLU A 18 3.06 -30.43 -14.81
C GLU A 18 3.55 -29.44 -13.75
N TYR A 19 4.83 -29.49 -13.37
CA TYR A 19 5.41 -28.59 -12.37
C TYR A 19 5.84 -27.25 -13.00
N VAL A 20 4.88 -26.57 -13.66
CA VAL A 20 5.07 -25.23 -14.19
C VAL A 20 5.13 -24.27 -13.00
N HIS A 21 6.30 -23.67 -12.79
CA HIS A 21 6.45 -22.60 -11.80
C HIS A 21 5.47 -21.48 -12.14
N CYS A 22 4.57 -21.17 -11.22
CA CYS A 22 3.63 -20.07 -11.37
C CYS A 22 4.42 -18.77 -11.62
N SER A 23 4.28 -18.18 -12.81
CA SER A 23 5.00 -16.96 -13.19
C SER A 23 4.80 -15.84 -12.17
N ALA A 24 3.62 -15.76 -11.54
CA ALA A 24 3.37 -14.83 -10.45
C ALA A 24 4.29 -15.08 -9.25
N HIS A 25 4.48 -16.33 -8.83
CA HIS A 25 5.40 -16.65 -7.73
C HIS A 25 6.85 -16.31 -8.09
N SER A 26 7.28 -16.66 -9.31
CA SER A 26 8.62 -16.35 -9.81
C SER A 26 8.89 -14.85 -9.87
N LEU A 27 7.88 -14.02 -10.16
CA LEU A 27 7.98 -12.56 -10.18
C LEU A 27 7.86 -11.92 -8.79
N ASN A 28 7.11 -12.54 -7.85
CA ASN A 28 6.98 -12.01 -6.48
C ASN A 28 8.34 -11.92 -5.77
N LEU A 29 9.23 -12.88 -6.01
CA LEU A 29 10.56 -12.95 -5.40
C LEU A 29 11.44 -11.72 -5.73
N PRO A 30 11.77 -11.43 -7.00
CA PRO A 30 12.61 -10.27 -7.35
C PRO A 30 11.94 -8.93 -7.00
N ILE A 31 10.62 -8.82 -7.14
CA ILE A 31 9.88 -7.62 -6.74
C ILE A 31 9.96 -7.43 -5.22
N GLY A 32 9.83 -8.51 -4.44
CA GLY A 32 10.00 -8.50 -3.00
C GLY A 32 11.37 -7.97 -2.59
N TYR A 33 12.44 -8.40 -3.26
CA TYR A 33 13.79 -7.87 -3.04
C TYR A 33 13.92 -6.40 -3.43
N ALA A 34 13.40 -6.00 -4.60
CA ALA A 34 13.41 -4.60 -5.02
C ALA A 34 12.70 -3.69 -3.99
N CYS A 35 11.57 -4.15 -3.44
CA CYS A 35 10.83 -3.42 -2.41
C CYS A 35 11.56 -3.30 -1.06
N GLN A 36 12.60 -4.09 -0.80
CA GLN A 36 13.44 -3.95 0.40
C GLN A 36 14.42 -2.79 0.31
N THR A 37 14.62 -2.22 -0.89
CA THR A 37 15.42 -1.00 -1.09
C THR A 37 14.93 0.10 -0.16
N HIS A 38 15.86 0.75 0.55
CA HIS A 38 15.54 1.70 1.63
C HIS A 38 14.48 2.74 1.24
N MET A 39 14.62 3.36 0.08
CA MET A 39 13.68 4.36 -0.42
C MET A 39 12.26 3.80 -0.65
N ILE A 40 12.17 2.63 -1.30
CA ILE A 40 10.89 1.99 -1.60
C ILE A 40 10.22 1.52 -0.32
N ARG A 41 11.00 0.88 0.57
CA ARG A 41 10.54 0.43 1.88
C ARG A 41 9.99 1.59 2.71
N ASN A 42 10.70 2.71 2.78
CA ASN A 42 10.23 3.89 3.51
C ASN A 42 8.93 4.44 2.93
N CYS A 43 8.82 4.51 1.60
CA CYS A 43 7.57 4.92 0.94
C CYS A 43 6.40 4.01 1.33
N ILE A 44 6.59 2.69 1.24
CA ILE A 44 5.60 1.69 1.63
C ILE A 44 5.19 1.85 3.10
N HIS A 45 6.15 2.08 4.01
CA HIS A 45 5.85 2.34 5.41
C HIS A 45 5.05 3.63 5.62
N THR A 46 5.40 4.72 4.94
CA THR A 46 4.65 5.98 5.02
C THR A 46 3.21 5.79 4.56
N VAL A 47 2.97 5.11 3.44
CA VAL A 47 1.62 4.81 2.94
C VAL A 47 0.81 4.01 3.96
N ARG A 48 1.42 2.98 4.57
CA ARG A 48 0.77 2.19 5.64
C ARG A 48 0.44 3.06 6.86
N SER A 49 1.34 3.96 7.23
CA SER A 49 1.15 4.88 8.36
C SER A 49 0.00 5.87 8.11
N ILE A 50 -0.08 6.46 6.92
CA ILE A 50 -1.18 7.35 6.50
C ILE A 50 -2.52 6.59 6.55
N LYS A 51 -2.57 5.38 6.00
CA LYS A 51 -3.78 4.55 6.07
C LYS A 51 -4.19 4.27 7.52
N SER A 52 -3.23 3.86 8.35
CA SER A 52 -3.47 3.55 9.77
C SER A 52 -3.98 4.77 10.52
N PHE A 53 -3.43 5.95 10.22
CA PHE A 53 -3.86 7.22 10.78
C PHE A 53 -5.34 7.50 10.49
N PHE A 54 -5.78 7.40 9.24
CA PHE A 54 -7.21 7.59 8.91
C PHE A 54 -8.09 6.53 9.57
N LYS A 55 -7.69 5.25 9.51
CA LYS A 55 -8.48 4.13 10.07
C LYS A 55 -8.67 4.24 11.59
N LYS A 56 -7.73 4.84 12.32
CA LYS A 56 -7.78 4.99 13.78
C LYS A 56 -8.82 5.99 14.28
N SER A 57 -9.46 6.79 13.44
CA SER A 57 -10.58 7.66 13.86
C SER A 57 -11.69 7.68 12.83
N ALA A 58 -12.92 7.47 13.30
CA ALA A 58 -14.12 7.61 12.48
C ALA A 58 -14.23 9.03 11.90
N GLN A 59 -13.91 10.06 12.69
CA GLN A 59 -13.91 11.45 12.24
C GLN A 59 -12.94 11.66 11.07
N ARG A 60 -11.67 11.24 11.23
CA ARG A 60 -10.64 11.34 10.17
C ARG A 60 -11.05 10.60 8.89
N THR A 61 -11.64 9.41 9.05
CA THR A 61 -12.15 8.63 7.90
C THR A 61 -13.33 9.34 7.22
N ASN A 62 -14.21 10.00 7.97
CA ASN A 62 -15.37 10.68 7.41
C ASN A 62 -14.97 11.93 6.63
N ILE A 63 -14.04 12.73 7.17
CA ILE A 63 -13.47 13.89 6.46
C ILE A 63 -12.83 13.45 5.15
N LEU A 64 -12.01 12.38 5.17
CA LEU A 64 -11.43 11.80 3.97
C LEU A 64 -12.49 11.42 2.93
N LYS A 65 -13.58 10.76 3.35
CA LYS A 65 -14.70 10.40 2.46
C LYS A 65 -15.38 11.60 1.82
N THR A 66 -15.53 12.70 2.56
CA THR A 66 -16.08 13.95 2.03
C THR A 66 -15.18 14.51 0.93
N HIS A 67 -13.87 14.60 1.19
CA HIS A 67 -12.91 15.08 0.19
C HIS A 67 -12.85 14.18 -1.04
N ILE A 68 -12.84 12.86 -0.85
CA ILE A 68 -12.90 11.91 -1.96
C ILE A 68 -14.13 12.18 -2.85
N LYS A 69 -15.33 12.31 -2.27
CA LYS A 69 -16.54 12.59 -3.05
C LYS A 69 -16.47 13.93 -3.78
N SER A 70 -15.79 14.92 -3.20
CA SER A 70 -15.64 16.25 -3.79
C SER A 70 -14.66 16.26 -4.97
N TYR A 71 -13.55 15.55 -4.88
CA TYR A 71 -12.46 15.60 -5.87
C TYR A 71 -12.46 14.42 -6.85
N LEU A 72 -13.13 13.32 -6.49
CA LEU A 72 -13.22 12.08 -7.27
C LEU A 72 -14.68 11.57 -7.31
N PRO A 73 -15.64 12.36 -7.84
CA PRO A 73 -17.06 12.00 -7.82
C PRO A 73 -17.38 10.73 -8.61
N GLU A 74 -16.65 10.48 -9.70
CA GLU A 74 -16.78 9.29 -10.57
C GLU A 74 -16.10 8.03 -9.99
N SER A 75 -15.37 8.18 -8.89
CA SER A 75 -14.59 7.09 -8.32
C SER A 75 -15.43 6.26 -7.35
N ASN A 76 -15.45 4.94 -7.54
CA ASN A 76 -16.06 3.99 -6.60
C ASN A 76 -15.19 3.73 -5.35
N HIS A 77 -14.29 4.65 -5.00
CA HIS A 77 -13.25 4.43 -4.00
C HIS A 77 -13.54 5.27 -2.77
N ASP A 78 -13.94 4.66 -1.66
CA ASP A 78 -14.26 5.40 -0.43
C ASP A 78 -13.13 5.32 0.63
N ARG A 79 -12.10 4.50 0.39
CA ARG A 79 -11.03 4.18 1.37
C ARG A 79 -9.73 3.75 0.69
N LEU A 80 -8.64 3.87 1.43
CA LEU A 80 -7.31 3.34 1.06
C LEU A 80 -7.26 1.80 1.20
N ILE A 81 -6.67 1.15 0.20
CA ILE A 81 -6.51 -0.32 0.13
C ILE A 81 -5.45 -0.81 1.11
N SER A 82 -5.56 -2.06 1.56
CA SER A 82 -4.55 -2.67 2.41
C SER A 82 -3.36 -3.17 1.62
N MET A 83 -2.19 -2.77 2.08
CA MET A 83 -0.93 -3.37 1.67
C MET A 83 -0.76 -4.71 2.37
N CYS A 84 -0.26 -5.70 1.65
CA CYS A 84 0.09 -7.04 2.14
C CYS A 84 1.58 -7.28 1.84
N GLU A 85 2.37 -7.65 2.85
CA GLU A 85 3.82 -7.78 2.70
C GLU A 85 4.26 -8.81 1.66
N THR A 86 3.49 -9.88 1.49
CA THR A 86 3.83 -11.01 0.62
C THR A 86 3.14 -10.97 -0.75
N ARG A 87 2.25 -10.00 -1.01
CA ARG A 87 1.48 -9.90 -2.27
C ARG A 87 1.71 -8.55 -2.95
N TRP A 88 2.74 -8.47 -3.79
CA TRP A 88 3.11 -7.19 -4.45
C TRP A 88 1.99 -6.62 -5.31
N ALA A 89 1.18 -7.45 -5.99
CA ALA A 89 0.10 -6.96 -6.84
C ALA A 89 -0.92 -6.12 -6.03
N GLN A 90 -1.20 -6.53 -4.78
CA GLN A 90 -2.06 -5.76 -3.87
C GLN A 90 -1.38 -4.49 -3.37
N ASN A 91 -0.06 -4.50 -3.16
CA ASN A 91 0.70 -3.32 -2.79
C ASN A 91 0.73 -2.29 -3.93
N HIS A 92 0.92 -2.76 -5.17
CA HIS A 92 0.90 -1.93 -6.36
C HIS A 92 -0.47 -1.24 -6.51
N GLU A 93 -1.55 -1.99 -6.40
CA GLU A 93 -2.92 -1.44 -6.44
C GLU A 93 -3.15 -0.42 -5.31
N SER A 94 -2.61 -0.67 -4.12
CA SER A 94 -2.70 0.28 -3.00
C SER A 94 -1.96 1.59 -3.26
N ILE A 95 -0.78 1.52 -3.89
CA ILE A 95 0.02 2.70 -4.26
C ILE A 95 -0.68 3.48 -5.37
N LYS A 96 -1.18 2.78 -6.39
CA LYS A 96 -1.95 3.37 -7.48
C LYS A 96 -3.19 4.10 -6.94
N ARG A 97 -3.93 3.47 -6.04
CA ARG A 97 -5.09 4.08 -5.39
C ARG A 97 -4.74 5.33 -4.59
N LEU A 98 -3.63 5.29 -3.85
CA LEU A 98 -3.17 6.46 -3.09
C LEU A 98 -2.83 7.61 -4.02
N HIS A 99 -2.22 7.32 -5.17
CA HIS A 99 -1.91 8.31 -6.20
C HIS A 99 -3.18 8.92 -6.81
N GLU A 100 -4.19 8.10 -7.13
CA GLU A 100 -5.49 8.58 -7.62
C GLU A 100 -6.18 9.51 -6.60
N MET A 101 -6.07 9.18 -5.30
CA MET A 101 -6.69 9.92 -4.19
C MET A 101 -5.80 11.02 -3.62
N TYR A 102 -4.67 11.33 -4.26
CA TYR A 102 -3.62 12.15 -3.67
C TYR A 102 -4.12 13.53 -3.23
N ILE A 103 -4.85 14.23 -4.10
CA ILE A 103 -5.43 15.56 -3.81
C ILE A 103 -6.35 15.49 -2.59
N SER A 104 -7.23 14.48 -2.54
CA SER A 104 -8.15 14.31 -1.41
C SER A 104 -7.41 14.05 -0.10
N ILE A 105 -6.29 13.32 -0.14
CA ILE A 105 -5.46 13.04 1.04
C ILE A 105 -4.79 14.32 1.53
N ILE A 106 -4.22 15.13 0.64
CA ILE A 106 -3.58 16.41 0.99
C ILE A 106 -4.58 17.34 1.68
N ASN A 107 -5.73 17.60 1.05
CA ASN A 107 -6.74 18.50 1.60
C ASN A 107 -7.29 18.00 2.95
N THR A 108 -7.47 16.68 3.09
CA THR A 108 -7.84 16.08 4.37
C THR A 108 -6.77 16.32 5.44
N LEU A 109 -5.49 16.17 5.11
CA LEU A 109 -4.40 16.39 6.06
C LEU A 109 -4.24 17.87 6.40
N GLU A 110 -4.47 18.78 5.46
CA GLU A 110 -4.49 20.23 5.73
C GLU A 110 -5.63 20.60 6.69
N GLU A 111 -6.84 20.09 6.47
CA GLU A 111 -7.95 20.30 7.40
C GLU A 111 -7.64 19.72 8.79
N LEU A 112 -7.07 18.50 8.84
CA LEU A 112 -6.68 17.86 10.11
C LEU A 112 -5.52 18.54 10.82
N ARG A 113 -4.70 19.33 10.12
CA ARG A 113 -3.62 20.14 10.71
C ARG A 113 -4.20 21.26 11.57
N GLU A 114 -5.32 21.85 11.16
CA GLU A 114 -5.97 22.95 11.87
C GLU A 114 -6.85 22.48 13.04
N VAL A 115 -7.01 21.16 13.24
CA VAL A 115 -7.78 20.60 14.36
C VAL A 115 -7.01 20.73 15.67
N ILE A 116 -7.71 21.15 16.73
CA ILE A 116 -7.17 21.42 18.09
C ILE A 116 -6.45 20.20 18.73
N ASN A 117 -6.71 18.97 18.27
CA ASN A 117 -6.05 17.79 18.81
C ASN A 117 -4.56 17.76 18.44
N ASN A 118 -3.70 18.02 19.43
CA ASN A 118 -2.25 18.15 19.27
C ASN A 118 -1.59 16.92 18.59
N GLU A 119 -2.01 15.69 18.91
CA GLU A 119 -1.45 14.49 18.30
C GLU A 119 -1.88 14.33 16.83
N THR A 120 -3.13 14.67 16.52
CA THR A 120 -3.67 14.57 15.15
C THR A 120 -3.05 15.63 14.25
N SER A 121 -2.97 16.87 14.72
CA SER A 121 -2.34 17.98 14.00
C SER A 121 -0.86 17.71 13.74
N GLN A 122 -0.10 17.29 14.75
CA GLN A 122 1.34 17.00 14.60
C GLN A 122 1.60 15.85 13.60
N LYS A 123 0.78 14.80 13.62
CA LYS A 123 0.87 13.69 12.65
C LYS A 123 0.48 14.14 11.25
N ALA A 124 -0.58 14.93 11.11
CA ALA A 124 -0.98 15.49 9.82
C ALA A 124 0.12 16.37 9.22
N HIS A 125 0.73 17.25 10.02
CA HIS A 125 1.88 18.06 9.61
C HIS A 125 3.07 17.21 9.15
N THR A 126 3.39 16.15 9.89
CA THR A 126 4.49 15.22 9.54
C THR A 126 4.22 14.52 8.20
N PHE A 127 2.98 14.05 8.00
CA PHE A 127 2.60 13.42 6.73
C PHE A 127 2.65 14.41 5.58
N LEU A 128 2.09 15.61 5.74
CA LEU A 128 2.17 16.67 4.73
C LEU A 128 3.60 16.99 4.34
N ALA A 129 4.52 17.14 5.31
CA ALA A 129 5.92 17.40 5.02
C ALA A 129 6.61 16.22 4.29
N THR A 130 6.15 14.99 4.52
CA THR A 130 6.72 13.78 3.91
C THR A 130 6.22 13.58 2.48
N ILE A 131 4.95 13.87 2.21
CA ILE A 131 4.33 13.64 0.90
C ILE A 131 4.40 14.87 -0.02
N SER A 132 4.35 16.08 0.53
CA SER A 132 4.33 17.33 -0.26
C SER A 132 5.72 17.83 -0.63
N LYS A 133 6.80 17.32 0.00
CA LYS A 133 8.17 17.63 -0.40
C LYS A 133 8.59 16.76 -1.58
N ARG A 134 8.15 17.09 -2.79
CA ARG A 134 8.84 16.83 -4.06
C ARG A 134 8.44 17.86 -5.10
#